data_AF-A0A2U1QIR7-F1
#
_entry.id   AF-A0A2U1QIR7-F1
#
_cell.length_a   1.000
_cell.length_b   1.000
_cell.length_c   1.000
_cell.angle_alpha   90.00
_cell.angle_beta   90.00
_cell.angle_gamma   90.00
#
_symmetry.space_group_name_H-M   'P 1'
#
loop_
_entity.id
_entity.type
_entity.pdbx_description
1 polymer ?
#
loop_
_entity_poly.entity_id
_entity_poly.type
_entity_poly.pdbx_seq_one_letter_code
_entity_poly.pdbx_strand_id
1 'polypeptide(L)'
;MSNTLNSCKHLLDYKLRYGNKGFNLIQKWVKNGPYGKAHMLKSKSEVPKCDLCCGYDGRLYICLICSAMSCCVSNDDTDNHAFLHMKSNIGHEIGVDVERCELYCFGCNDQVYDLDFDKAVMCELGNVNLDGVRSSGNKRKRLNFDIGMCSDFKNFKRVVGLGGSGDWDHGRRISKSCFPIGLRGLNNLGNTCFMNSVLQALLHAPPFRNYFLSGRHDRDSCRKTSGDRFCLSCDIDVIFNAVFSGDRAPYSPAQFLYSWWRLSENLASYEQQDAHEFFMSVLDRIHEKEGKTRNTKKDNGDCHCVVHRAFSGLLRSDVTCTICGFTSTTYDPCVDISLDFNTNIDHRSPNKPQKSTETGHISTLTSCLDVFTRPEKLGSDQKLYCQNCEERQESVKQMSIRRLPLVLCLHVKRFEHSLVRKASRKIDRHLQFPFSLDMTPYVSSSIVRKRFGNRIFAFEGDESENSTNFEVFAVITHSGMLESGHYITYLRINEQWYKCDDAWVTEVDDEVVRASQIYLVFYVQKPSSGHKSSEDVGCHLRSSPSGDSFVSIAGCC
;
A
#
# COMPACT_ATOMS: atom_id res chain seq x y z
N MET A 1 35.81 14.67 9.68
CA MET A 1 35.07 15.95 9.72
C MET A 1 33.59 15.64 9.53
N SER A 2 32.76 16.13 10.43
CA SER A 2 31.36 15.77 10.64
C SER A 2 30.42 16.37 9.58
N ASN A 3 29.77 15.53 8.76
CA ASN A 3 28.66 15.93 7.90
C ASN A 3 27.36 16.07 8.72
N THR A 4 27.12 17.27 9.23
CA THR A 4 25.77 17.73 9.56
C THR A 4 24.97 17.85 8.26
N LEU A 5 23.71 17.41 8.26
CA LEU A 5 22.76 17.61 7.15
C LEU A 5 22.60 19.13 6.95
N ASN A 6 23.40 19.72 6.06
CA ASN A 6 23.40 21.16 5.84
C ASN A 6 22.10 21.53 5.12
N SER A 7 21.30 22.41 5.73
CA SER A 7 20.22 23.08 5.06
C SER A 7 20.75 23.81 3.81
N CYS A 8 20.03 23.71 2.70
CA CYS A 8 20.42 24.36 1.46
C CYS A 8 20.48 25.89 1.65
N LYS A 9 21.66 26.49 1.45
CA LYS A 9 21.87 27.94 1.59
C LYS A 9 21.03 28.74 0.58
N HIS A 10 20.90 28.24 -0.64
CA HIS A 10 20.09 28.88 -1.70
C HIS A 10 18.60 28.94 -1.31
N LEU A 11 18.08 27.90 -0.64
CA LEU A 11 16.71 27.87 -0.14
C LEU A 11 16.51 28.85 1.03
N LEU A 12 17.49 28.97 1.92
CA LEU A 12 17.48 29.96 3.00
C LEU A 12 17.50 31.39 2.45
N ASP A 13 18.36 31.67 1.47
CA ASP A 13 18.45 32.97 0.81
C ASP A 13 17.16 33.33 0.05
N TYR A 14 16.55 32.35 -0.62
CA TYR A 14 15.23 32.51 -1.24
C TYR A 14 14.17 32.88 -0.18
N LYS A 15 14.12 32.17 0.95
CA LYS A 15 13.16 32.45 2.04
C LYS A 15 13.39 33.82 2.68
N LEU A 16 14.63 34.25 2.85
CA LEU A 16 14.97 35.57 3.38
C LEU A 16 14.49 36.70 2.46
N ARG A 17 14.54 36.50 1.14
CA ARG A 17 14.18 37.53 0.16
C ARG A 17 12.69 37.54 -0.21
N TYR A 18 12.07 36.37 -0.38
CA TYR A 18 10.73 36.23 -0.94
C TYR A 18 9.70 35.66 0.04
N GLY A 19 10.14 35.12 1.18
CA GLY A 19 9.30 34.42 2.14
C GLY A 19 8.57 33.23 1.50
N ASN A 20 7.34 32.96 1.96
CA ASN A 20 6.51 31.85 1.46
C ASN A 20 5.62 32.26 0.27
N LYS A 21 5.82 33.44 -0.34
CA LYS A 21 4.94 33.96 -1.40
C LYS A 21 4.91 33.06 -2.63
N GLY A 22 6.07 32.54 -3.07
CA GLY A 22 6.15 31.63 -4.22
C GLY A 22 5.48 30.27 -3.94
N PHE A 23 5.52 29.78 -2.70
CA PHE A 23 4.83 28.54 -2.32
C PHE A 23 3.31 28.69 -2.48
N ASN A 24 2.76 29.82 -2.04
CA ASN A 24 1.34 30.14 -2.17
C ASN A 24 0.89 30.41 -3.62
N LEU A 25 1.79 30.84 -4.50
CA LEU A 25 1.47 31.02 -5.93
C LEU A 25 1.28 29.66 -6.62
N ILE A 26 2.09 28.68 -6.26
CA ILE A 26 2.06 27.32 -6.82
C ILE A 26 0.87 26.52 -6.29
N GLN A 27 0.34 26.83 -5.10
CA GLN A 27 -0.91 26.24 -4.59
C GLN A 27 -2.04 26.24 -5.62
N LYS A 28 -2.19 27.35 -6.37
CA LYS A 28 -3.24 27.49 -7.40
C LYS A 28 -3.10 26.52 -8.57
N TRP A 29 -1.92 25.91 -8.72
CA TRP A 29 -1.59 24.97 -9.79
C TRP A 29 -1.52 23.52 -9.32
N VAL A 30 -1.57 23.27 -8.00
CA VAL A 30 -1.65 21.91 -7.44
C VAL A 30 -3.02 21.31 -7.78
N LYS A 31 -3.04 20.10 -8.34
CA LYS A 31 -4.26 19.31 -8.54
C LYS A 31 -4.09 17.87 -8.09
N ASN A 32 -5.22 17.24 -7.75
CA ASN A 32 -5.27 15.83 -7.37
C ASN A 32 -5.28 14.94 -8.62
N GLY A 33 -4.28 14.06 -8.76
CA GLY A 33 -4.29 12.98 -9.75
C GLY A 33 -5.17 11.80 -9.33
N PRO A 34 -5.41 10.82 -10.24
CA PRO A 34 -6.32 9.68 -10.03
C PRO A 34 -5.96 8.71 -8.88
N TYR A 35 -4.91 8.99 -8.10
CA TYR A 35 -4.47 8.16 -6.97
C TYR A 35 -4.09 8.97 -5.70
N GLY A 36 -4.49 10.24 -5.62
CA GLY A 36 -4.17 11.12 -4.49
C GLY A 36 -2.73 11.69 -4.49
N LYS A 37 -1.99 11.52 -5.58
CA LYS A 37 -0.72 12.23 -5.82
C LYS A 37 -1.02 13.65 -6.32
N ALA A 38 -0.29 14.63 -5.78
CA ALA A 38 -0.31 16.00 -6.25
C ALA A 38 0.47 16.12 -7.57
N HIS A 39 -0.09 16.80 -8.56
CA HIS A 39 0.59 17.17 -9.80
C HIS A 39 0.29 18.64 -10.14
N MET A 40 1.22 19.33 -10.80
CA MET A 40 1.07 20.75 -11.15
C MET A 40 0.46 20.96 -12.54
N LEU A 41 -0.65 21.69 -12.66
CA LEU A 41 -1.25 22.14 -13.92
C LEU A 41 -1.62 23.63 -13.89
N LYS A 42 -1.02 24.42 -14.79
CA LYS A 42 -1.36 25.85 -15.01
C LYS A 42 -2.79 26.06 -15.54
N SER A 43 -3.35 25.13 -16.32
CA SER A 43 -4.72 25.22 -16.89
C SER A 43 -5.46 23.86 -16.84
N LYS A 44 -6.75 23.78 -17.18
CA LYS A 44 -7.55 22.52 -17.15
C LYS A 44 -7.38 21.65 -18.41
N SER A 45 -6.71 22.15 -19.46
CA SER A 45 -6.73 21.52 -20.79
C SER A 45 -5.40 21.55 -21.54
N GLU A 46 -4.32 22.03 -20.94
CA GLU A 46 -3.01 22.06 -21.59
C GLU A 46 -1.99 21.22 -20.84
N VAL A 47 -1.31 20.35 -21.59
CA VAL A 47 -0.11 19.64 -21.14
C VAL A 47 0.96 20.69 -20.80
N PRO A 48 1.64 20.59 -19.64
CA PRO A 48 2.73 21.50 -19.30
C PRO A 48 3.85 21.38 -20.35
N LYS A 49 4.33 22.54 -20.85
CA LYS A 49 5.36 22.62 -21.89
C LYS A 49 6.48 23.57 -21.44
N CYS A 50 7.69 23.30 -21.87
CA CYS A 50 8.80 24.21 -21.64
C CYS A 50 8.58 25.55 -22.38
N ASP A 51 8.79 26.67 -21.68
CA ASP A 51 8.63 28.02 -22.24
C ASP A 51 9.69 28.34 -23.32
N LEU A 52 10.82 27.61 -23.36
CA LEU A 52 11.92 27.85 -24.28
C LEU A 52 11.83 27.03 -25.58
N CYS A 53 11.56 25.72 -25.48
CA CYS A 53 11.50 24.83 -26.65
C CYS A 53 10.08 24.40 -27.05
N CYS A 54 9.05 24.78 -26.28
CA CYS A 54 7.66 24.36 -26.46
C CYS A 54 7.44 22.83 -26.45
N GLY A 55 8.46 22.04 -26.10
CA GLY A 55 8.41 20.59 -25.97
C GLY A 55 7.90 20.13 -24.60
N TYR A 56 7.58 18.83 -24.53
CA TYR A 56 7.15 18.13 -23.33
C TYR A 56 8.11 16.98 -22.94
N ASP A 57 9.23 16.85 -23.64
CA ASP A 57 10.21 15.79 -23.38
C ASP A 57 11.08 16.14 -22.15
N GLY A 58 11.31 15.16 -21.28
CA GLY A 58 12.10 15.29 -20.05
C GLY A 58 11.32 15.80 -18.83
N ARG A 59 12.00 15.97 -17.69
CA ARG A 59 11.38 16.49 -16.46
C ARG A 59 11.15 17.98 -16.55
N LEU A 60 9.99 18.45 -16.09
CA LEU A 60 9.63 19.87 -16.09
C LEU A 60 9.77 20.49 -14.70
N TYR A 61 10.31 21.70 -14.66
CA TYR A 61 10.49 22.48 -13.45
C TYR A 61 9.85 23.85 -13.58
N ILE A 62 9.21 24.32 -12.50
CA ILE A 62 8.66 25.67 -12.38
C ILE A 62 9.55 26.49 -11.44
N CYS A 63 10.06 27.63 -11.92
CA CYS A 63 10.80 28.56 -11.07
C CYS A 63 9.86 29.24 -10.05
N LEU A 64 10.25 29.25 -8.77
CA LEU A 64 9.43 29.87 -7.70
C LEU A 64 9.31 31.40 -7.81
N ILE A 65 10.24 32.05 -8.51
CA ILE A 65 10.31 33.53 -8.58
C ILE A 65 9.51 34.04 -9.77
N CYS A 66 9.77 33.52 -10.97
CA CYS A 66 9.16 34.01 -12.20
C CYS A 66 8.08 33.09 -12.78
N SER A 67 7.87 31.92 -12.19
CA SER A 67 6.91 30.92 -12.68
C SER A 67 7.16 30.42 -14.11
N ALA A 68 8.37 30.61 -14.64
CA ALA A 68 8.80 30.05 -15.92
C ALA A 68 8.91 28.54 -15.81
N MET A 69 8.48 27.83 -16.86
CA MET A 69 8.52 26.38 -16.97
C MET A 69 9.67 25.96 -17.88
N SER A 70 10.56 25.12 -17.38
CA SER A 70 11.77 24.71 -18.10
C SER A 70 11.94 23.20 -18.05
N CYS A 71 12.32 22.58 -19.18
CA CYS A 71 12.60 21.14 -19.23
C CYS A 71 14.06 20.81 -18.91
N CYS A 72 14.26 19.58 -18.45
CA CYS A 72 15.53 18.93 -18.23
C CYS A 72 15.48 17.57 -18.93
N VAL A 73 16.15 17.46 -20.08
CA VAL A 73 16.15 16.25 -20.93
C VAL A 73 17.37 15.36 -20.64
N SER A 74 18.49 15.95 -20.20
CA SER A 74 19.73 15.25 -19.83
C SER A 74 20.53 16.04 -18.78
N ASN A 75 21.50 15.37 -18.14
CA ASN A 75 22.45 15.98 -17.19
C ASN A 75 23.58 16.77 -17.89
N ASP A 76 23.60 16.81 -19.22
CA ASP A 76 24.58 17.60 -19.98
C ASP A 76 24.13 19.06 -20.09
N ASP A 77 25.09 19.97 -19.84
CA ASP A 77 24.89 21.42 -19.66
C ASP A 77 24.26 22.14 -20.87
N THR A 78 24.20 21.51 -22.05
CA THR A 78 23.80 22.15 -23.32
C THR A 78 22.31 22.03 -23.63
N ASP A 79 21.61 21.00 -23.13
CA ASP A 79 20.19 20.73 -23.44
C ASP A 79 19.26 20.82 -22.21
N ASN A 80 19.76 21.39 -21.10
CA ASN A 80 19.00 21.59 -19.87
C ASN A 80 18.50 23.05 -19.74
N HIS A 81 17.29 23.30 -20.22
CA HIS A 81 16.67 24.63 -20.16
C HIS A 81 16.44 25.12 -18.74
N ALA A 82 16.23 24.23 -17.76
CA ALA A 82 16.09 24.62 -16.36
C ALA A 82 17.40 25.15 -15.78
N PHE A 83 18.53 24.53 -16.14
CA PHE A 83 19.85 24.99 -15.75
C PHE A 83 20.27 26.28 -16.47
N LEU A 84 19.96 26.40 -17.77
CA LEU A 84 20.16 27.64 -18.53
C LEU A 84 19.33 28.81 -17.97
N HIS A 85 18.09 28.54 -17.54
CA HIS A 85 17.25 29.53 -16.87
C HIS A 85 17.89 30.06 -15.59
N MET A 86 18.51 29.19 -14.78
CA MET A 86 19.24 29.59 -13.58
C MET A 86 20.50 30.39 -13.92
N LYS A 87 21.35 29.91 -14.85
CA LYS A 87 22.57 30.64 -15.27
C LYS A 87 22.25 32.04 -15.80
N SER A 88 21.11 32.19 -16.46
CA SER A 88 20.68 33.47 -17.05
C SER A 88 20.00 34.41 -16.04
N ASN A 89 19.46 33.88 -14.93
CA ASN A 89 18.71 34.65 -13.93
C ASN A 89 19.27 34.43 -12.52
N ILE A 90 20.05 35.39 -12.05
CA ILE A 90 20.68 35.34 -10.73
C ILE A 90 19.59 35.28 -9.63
N GLY A 91 19.67 34.28 -8.76
CA GLY A 91 18.73 34.06 -7.66
C GLY A 91 17.55 33.13 -7.99
N HIS A 92 17.40 32.67 -9.24
CA HIS A 92 16.36 31.71 -9.65
C HIS A 92 16.80 30.24 -9.45
N GLU A 93 17.44 29.95 -8.32
CA GLU A 93 18.09 28.67 -8.05
C GLU A 93 17.13 27.60 -7.49
N ILE A 94 15.93 28.01 -7.06
CA ILE A 94 14.91 27.13 -6.48
C ILE A 94 13.73 27.01 -7.44
N GLY A 95 13.42 25.76 -7.80
CA GLY A 95 12.23 25.41 -8.57
C GLY A 95 11.47 24.26 -7.97
N VAL A 96 10.31 23.97 -8.56
CA VAL A 96 9.44 22.85 -8.19
C VAL A 96 9.40 21.86 -9.35
N ASP A 97 9.68 20.60 -9.05
CA ASP A 97 9.45 19.48 -9.97
C ASP A 97 7.93 19.34 -10.19
N VAL A 98 7.49 19.50 -11.45
CA VAL A 98 6.07 19.52 -11.84
C VAL A 98 5.40 18.16 -11.63
N GLU A 99 6.15 17.08 -11.83
CA GLU A 99 5.63 15.72 -11.73
C GLU A 99 5.54 15.27 -10.27
N ARG A 100 6.55 15.62 -9.47
CA ARG A 100 6.67 15.17 -8.07
C ARG A 100 6.13 16.15 -7.04
N CYS A 101 5.92 17.41 -7.43
CA CYS A 101 5.62 18.51 -6.52
C CYS A 101 6.65 18.63 -5.38
N GLU A 102 7.93 18.42 -5.69
CA GLU A 102 9.05 18.50 -4.75
C GLU A 102 9.91 19.72 -5.08
N LEU A 103 10.55 20.33 -4.07
CA LEU A 103 11.49 21.41 -4.30
C LEU A 103 12.83 20.85 -4.81
N TYR A 104 13.38 21.55 -5.80
CA TYR A 104 14.68 21.24 -6.38
C TYR A 104 15.55 22.49 -6.36
N CYS A 105 16.79 22.33 -5.89
CA CYS A 105 17.78 23.38 -5.91
C CYS A 105 18.80 23.13 -7.01
N PHE A 106 18.76 23.96 -8.05
CA PHE A 106 19.68 23.87 -9.19
C PHE A 106 21.12 24.27 -8.82
N GLY A 107 21.31 25.13 -7.82
CA GLY A 107 22.63 25.48 -7.30
C GLY A 107 23.30 24.34 -6.51
N CYS A 108 22.51 23.49 -5.84
CA CYS A 108 23.00 22.29 -5.16
C CYS A 108 22.97 21.04 -6.04
N ASN A 109 22.29 21.12 -7.19
CA ASN A 109 21.97 19.98 -8.06
C ASN A 109 21.27 18.83 -7.29
N ASP A 110 20.43 19.16 -6.31
CA ASP A 110 19.82 18.20 -5.40
C ASP A 110 18.38 18.62 -5.02
N GLN A 111 17.58 17.64 -4.61
CA GLN A 111 16.27 17.86 -4.01
C GLN A 111 16.43 18.51 -2.64
N VAL A 112 15.58 19.49 -2.34
CA VAL A 112 15.62 20.20 -1.06
C VAL A 112 14.29 20.08 -0.35
N TYR A 113 14.34 19.94 0.96
CA TYR A 113 13.15 19.72 1.79
C TYR A 113 12.76 21.00 2.54
N ASP A 114 11.47 21.33 2.56
CA ASP A 114 10.94 22.47 3.32
C ASP A 114 9.53 22.23 3.87
N LEU A 115 9.39 22.37 5.20
CA LEU A 115 8.13 22.17 5.93
C LEU A 115 7.01 23.13 5.52
N ASP A 116 7.32 24.37 5.13
CA ASP A 116 6.31 25.36 4.78
C ASP A 116 5.78 25.12 3.35
N PHE A 117 6.65 24.64 2.47
CA PHE A 117 6.26 24.20 1.13
C PHE A 117 5.36 22.96 1.18
N ASP A 118 5.70 21.96 1.98
CA ASP A 118 4.85 20.77 2.16
C ASP A 118 3.45 21.14 2.68
N LYS A 119 3.37 22.02 3.68
CA LYS A 119 2.09 22.54 4.17
C LYS A 119 1.31 23.21 3.06
N ALA A 120 1.98 24.00 2.21
CA ALA A 120 1.33 24.70 1.11
C ALA A 120 0.72 23.71 0.11
N VAL A 121 1.45 22.65 -0.27
CA VAL A 121 0.95 21.59 -1.17
C VAL A 121 -0.20 20.80 -0.54
N MET A 122 -0.10 20.48 0.76
CA MET A 122 -1.10 19.68 1.49
C MET A 122 -2.41 20.43 1.77
N CYS A 123 -2.39 21.76 1.92
CA CYS A 123 -3.60 22.56 2.14
C CYS A 123 -4.60 22.50 0.97
N GLU A 124 -4.13 22.40 -0.29
CA GLU A 124 -5.00 22.32 -1.47
C GLU A 124 -5.54 20.90 -1.72
N LEU A 125 -4.80 19.87 -1.34
CA LEU A 125 -5.29 18.48 -1.33
C LEU A 125 -6.55 18.30 -0.45
N GLY A 126 -6.73 19.17 0.57
CA GLY A 126 -7.89 19.19 1.46
C GLY A 126 -9.08 20.05 1.00
N ASN A 127 -8.90 20.94 0.01
CA ASN A 127 -9.92 21.88 -0.46
C ASN A 127 -10.47 21.48 -1.85
N VAL A 128 -11.39 20.51 -1.90
CA VAL A 128 -12.27 20.32 -3.06
C VAL A 128 -13.73 20.56 -2.65
N ASN A 129 -14.28 21.63 -3.23
CA ASN A 129 -15.66 22.16 -3.24
C ASN A 129 -16.81 21.31 -2.68
N LEU A 130 -17.37 21.80 -1.57
CA LEU A 130 -18.80 21.73 -1.19
C LEU A 130 -19.53 22.95 -1.80
N ASP A 131 -19.66 23.04 -3.12
CA ASP A 131 -20.50 24.07 -3.75
C ASP A 131 -21.91 23.52 -3.95
N GLY A 132 -22.76 23.74 -2.93
CA GLY A 132 -24.14 23.30 -2.96
C GLY A 132 -25.03 23.77 -1.81
N VAL A 133 -24.72 24.87 -1.11
CA VAL A 133 -25.69 25.54 -0.22
C VAL A 133 -25.46 27.06 -0.23
N ARG A 134 -26.25 27.78 -1.03
CA ARG A 134 -26.39 29.23 -0.88
C ARG A 134 -27.51 29.53 0.12
N SER A 135 -27.12 30.25 1.17
CA SER A 135 -27.86 31.27 1.92
C SER A 135 -29.17 30.91 2.64
N SER A 136 -29.11 30.94 3.97
CA SER A 136 -29.92 31.92 4.72
C SER A 136 -29.17 32.37 5.98
N GLY A 137 -29.12 33.69 6.17
CA GLY A 137 -28.14 34.35 7.03
C GLY A 137 -28.47 34.34 8.52
N ASN A 138 -27.42 34.39 9.34
CA ASN A 138 -27.36 35.30 10.47
C ASN A 138 -25.90 35.63 10.82
N LYS A 139 -25.65 36.93 11.02
CA LYS A 139 -24.36 37.60 11.13
C LYS A 139 -23.45 36.96 12.20
N ARG A 140 -22.37 36.30 11.77
CA ARG A 140 -21.26 35.88 12.65
C ARG A 140 -20.11 36.88 12.58
N LYS A 141 -19.70 37.38 13.75
CA LYS A 141 -18.42 38.08 13.94
C LYS A 141 -17.29 37.14 13.47
N ARG A 142 -16.42 37.66 12.60
CA ARG A 142 -15.15 37.04 12.22
C ARG A 142 -14.33 36.78 13.49
N LEU A 143 -14.00 35.52 13.74
CA LEU A 143 -12.87 35.13 14.57
C LEU A 143 -11.95 34.31 13.66
N ASN A 144 -10.78 34.88 13.39
CA ASN A 144 -9.66 34.22 12.74
C ASN A 144 -9.33 32.93 13.50
N PHE A 145 -9.27 31.81 12.79
CA PHE A 145 -8.65 30.60 13.31
C PHE A 145 -7.22 30.60 12.79
N ASP A 146 -6.35 31.30 13.53
CA ASP A 146 -4.91 31.22 13.33
C ASP A 146 -4.46 29.79 13.64
N ILE A 147 -3.91 29.11 12.63
CA ILE A 147 -3.12 27.88 12.81
C ILE A 147 -1.78 28.31 13.42
N GLY A 148 -1.79 28.50 14.73
CA GLY A 148 -0.62 28.75 15.55
C GLY A 148 -0.20 27.48 16.30
N MET A 149 0.64 26.64 15.69
CA MET A 149 1.55 25.78 16.45
C MET A 149 2.83 26.58 16.71
N CYS A 150 2.85 27.40 17.77
CA CYS A 150 4.06 27.67 18.57
C CYS A 150 3.77 28.63 19.74
N SER A 151 3.07 28.16 20.78
CA SER A 151 3.21 28.65 22.17
C SER A 151 2.16 28.01 23.05
N ASP A 152 2.36 26.78 23.54
CA ASP A 152 1.68 26.29 24.75
C ASP A 152 2.37 25.04 25.31
N PHE A 153 3.62 25.21 25.75
CA PHE A 153 4.39 24.21 26.50
C PHE A 153 4.54 24.59 27.99
N LYS A 154 3.53 25.23 28.60
CA LYS A 154 3.58 25.62 30.03
C LYS A 154 2.41 25.22 30.93
N ASN A 155 1.33 24.62 30.42
CA ASN A 155 0.14 24.32 31.25
C ASN A 155 -0.27 22.84 31.28
N PHE A 156 0.68 21.91 31.48
CA PHE A 156 0.38 20.52 31.88
C PHE A 156 1.19 20.05 33.10
N LYS A 157 1.37 20.96 34.07
CA LYS A 157 1.71 20.59 35.47
C LYS A 157 0.54 20.96 36.37
N ARG A 158 -0.49 20.11 36.42
CA ARG A 158 -1.37 19.98 37.59
C ARG A 158 -2.14 18.67 37.49
N VAL A 159 -2.10 17.93 38.60
CA VAL A 159 -2.73 16.63 38.87
C VAL A 159 -1.86 15.42 38.45
N VAL A 160 -0.79 15.16 39.19
CA VAL A 160 -0.72 14.24 40.35
C VAL A 160 0.54 14.64 41.14
N GLY A 161 0.37 14.99 42.41
CA GLY A 161 1.47 15.32 43.32
C GLY A 161 1.87 14.14 44.20
N LEU A 162 3.07 14.27 44.78
CA LEU A 162 3.78 13.42 45.77
C LEU A 162 4.64 12.32 45.11
N GLY A 163 5.97 12.30 45.20
CA GLY A 163 6.96 13.13 45.88
C GLY A 163 8.35 12.50 45.65
N GLY A 164 9.42 13.30 45.66
CA GLY A 164 10.81 12.81 45.63
C GLY A 164 11.75 13.64 44.75
N SER A 165 12.46 14.57 45.39
CA SER A 165 13.74 15.16 44.99
C SER A 165 14.69 14.14 44.33
N GLY A 166 15.51 14.44 43.33
CA GLY A 166 16.01 15.67 42.77
C GLY A 166 17.36 15.29 42.16
N ASP A 167 17.55 15.47 40.86
CA ASP A 167 18.88 15.68 40.28
C ASP A 167 18.76 16.20 38.86
N TRP A 168 19.53 17.24 38.59
CA TRP A 168 19.62 17.91 37.30
C TRP A 168 20.63 17.14 36.44
N ASP A 169 20.17 16.42 35.41
CA ASP A 169 21.09 15.86 34.41
C ASP A 169 20.77 16.31 32.99
N HIS A 170 21.85 16.71 32.32
CA HIS A 170 21.90 17.41 31.07
C HIS A 170 21.55 16.51 29.87
N GLY A 171 20.82 17.09 28.91
CA GLY A 171 21.02 16.79 27.49
C GLY A 171 20.89 15.32 27.06
N ARG A 172 19.69 14.75 27.14
CA ARG A 172 19.38 13.53 26.37
C ARG A 172 19.30 13.92 24.88
N ARG A 173 20.45 13.82 24.20
CA ARG A 173 20.54 13.70 22.74
C ARG A 173 19.46 12.73 22.29
N ILE A 174 18.55 13.19 21.43
CA ILE A 174 17.67 12.30 20.67
C ILE A 174 18.63 11.37 19.91
N SER A 175 18.78 10.14 20.38
CA SER A 175 19.48 9.12 19.61
C SER A 175 18.70 8.99 18.30
N LYS A 176 19.39 9.19 17.17
CA LYS A 176 18.86 8.85 15.86
C LYS A 176 18.53 7.36 15.88
N SER A 177 17.26 7.01 16.10
CA SER A 177 16.80 5.63 16.00
C SER A 177 16.54 5.31 14.52
N CYS A 178 17.03 4.14 14.10
CA CYS A 178 17.19 3.69 12.71
C CYS A 178 15.88 3.18 12.04
N PHE A 179 14.75 3.16 12.75
CA PHE A 179 13.52 2.54 12.28
C PHE A 179 12.54 3.54 11.61
N PRO A 180 11.83 3.16 10.53
CA PRO A 180 10.81 3.99 9.89
C PRO A 180 9.70 4.44 10.84
N ILE A 181 9.07 5.59 10.55
CA ILE A 181 7.88 6.06 11.27
C ILE A 181 6.71 5.09 11.01
N GLY A 182 5.88 4.86 12.03
CA GLY A 182 4.77 3.91 11.96
C GLY A 182 5.16 2.46 12.27
N LEU A 183 6.46 2.17 12.41
CA LEU A 183 6.93 0.86 12.86
C LEU A 183 7.01 0.85 14.40
N ARG A 184 6.05 0.18 15.04
CA ARG A 184 5.91 0.12 16.50
C ARG A 184 5.39 -1.25 16.94
N GLY A 185 6.00 -1.87 17.95
CA GLY A 185 5.54 -3.14 18.51
C GLY A 185 4.19 -3.03 19.22
N LEU A 186 3.44 -4.13 19.28
CA LEU A 186 2.16 -4.24 19.97
C LEU A 186 2.28 -5.20 21.14
N ASN A 187 1.99 -4.74 22.36
CA ASN A 187 2.08 -5.61 23.54
C ASN A 187 1.11 -6.78 23.43
N ASN A 188 1.59 -7.96 23.77
CA ASN A 188 0.73 -9.12 23.93
C ASN A 188 -0.05 -9.00 25.24
N LEU A 189 -1.38 -8.99 25.15
CA LEU A 189 -2.30 -8.87 26.29
C LEU A 189 -2.82 -10.25 26.75
N GLY A 190 -2.07 -11.32 26.48
CA GLY A 190 -2.44 -12.70 26.78
C GLY A 190 -2.19 -13.60 25.57
N ASN A 191 -3.25 -13.93 24.85
CA ASN A 191 -3.23 -14.74 23.62
C ASN A 191 -3.50 -13.89 22.37
N THR A 192 -2.93 -12.68 22.30
CA THR A 192 -3.30 -11.67 21.29
C THR A 192 -2.39 -11.60 20.07
N CYS A 193 -1.48 -12.56 19.88
CA CYS A 193 -0.56 -12.56 18.74
C CYS A 193 -1.30 -12.66 17.38
N PHE A 194 -2.43 -13.36 17.31
CA PHE A 194 -3.29 -13.39 16.12
C PHE A 194 -3.84 -11.99 15.78
N MET A 195 -4.22 -11.20 16.80
CA MET A 195 -4.69 -9.84 16.63
C MET A 195 -3.54 -8.91 16.24
N ASN A 196 -2.43 -8.97 16.98
CA ASN A 196 -1.28 -8.11 16.76
C ASN A 196 -0.72 -8.29 15.35
N SER A 197 -0.59 -9.53 14.88
CA SER A 197 -0.10 -9.81 13.54
C SER A 197 -0.97 -9.22 12.43
N VAL A 198 -2.29 -9.38 12.54
CA VAL A 198 -3.24 -8.80 11.59
C VAL A 198 -3.27 -7.27 11.65
N LEU A 199 -3.24 -6.69 12.86
CA LEU A 199 -3.18 -5.24 13.03
C LEU A 199 -1.91 -4.66 12.38
N GLN A 200 -0.75 -5.31 12.55
CA GLN A 200 0.49 -4.90 11.88
C GLN A 200 0.32 -4.90 10.35
N ALA A 201 -0.27 -5.95 9.76
CA ALA A 201 -0.54 -5.97 8.32
C ALA A 201 -1.50 -4.84 7.88
N LEU A 202 -2.59 -4.61 8.62
CA LEU A 202 -3.58 -3.58 8.29
C LEU A 202 -3.03 -2.15 8.41
N LEU A 203 -2.25 -1.86 9.46
CA LEU A 203 -1.64 -0.55 9.69
C LEU A 203 -0.65 -0.16 8.58
N HIS A 204 -0.07 -1.15 7.91
CA HIS A 204 0.90 -0.96 6.83
C HIS A 204 0.30 -1.12 5.42
N ALA A 205 -0.99 -1.45 5.29
CA ALA A 205 -1.70 -1.46 4.01
C ALA A 205 -1.92 -0.02 3.51
N PRO A 206 -1.31 0.44 2.39
CA PRO A 206 -1.30 1.87 2.05
C PRO A 206 -2.68 2.51 1.86
N PRO A 207 -3.65 1.89 1.15
CA PRO A 207 -4.99 2.48 1.02
C PRO A 207 -5.72 2.62 2.36
N PHE A 208 -5.52 1.66 3.27
CA PHE A 208 -6.11 1.64 4.60
C PHE A 208 -5.45 2.70 5.51
N ARG A 209 -4.11 2.72 5.55
CA ARG A 209 -3.33 3.75 6.26
C ARG A 209 -3.71 5.17 5.84
N ASN A 210 -3.74 5.43 4.53
CA ASN A 210 -4.05 6.76 4.01
C ASN A 210 -5.48 7.19 4.37
N TYR A 211 -6.42 6.23 4.51
CA TYR A 211 -7.79 6.54 4.91
C TYR A 211 -7.88 7.07 6.35
N PHE A 212 -7.24 6.41 7.31
CA PHE A 212 -7.28 6.84 8.71
C PHE A 212 -6.42 8.07 8.96
N LEU A 213 -5.19 8.13 8.42
CA LEU A 213 -4.32 9.29 8.59
C LEU A 213 -4.85 10.58 7.94
N SER A 214 -5.75 10.46 6.95
CA SER A 214 -6.44 11.64 6.37
C SER A 214 -7.70 12.06 7.14
N GLY A 215 -7.97 11.45 8.30
CA GLY A 215 -9.12 11.79 9.14
C GLY A 215 -10.47 11.51 8.48
N ARG A 216 -10.53 10.59 7.49
CA ARG A 216 -11.80 10.27 6.79
C ARG A 216 -12.80 9.51 7.66
N HIS A 217 -12.36 9.00 8.81
CA HIS A 217 -13.22 8.52 9.87
C HIS A 217 -13.08 9.43 11.10
N ASP A 218 -13.86 10.50 11.15
CA ASP A 218 -13.86 11.41 12.29
C ASP A 218 -14.61 10.79 13.50
N ARG A 219 -13.91 10.64 14.61
CA ARG A 219 -14.44 10.01 15.84
C ARG A 219 -15.61 10.80 16.42
N ASP A 220 -15.57 12.13 16.36
CA ASP A 220 -16.55 12.98 17.01
C ASP A 220 -17.89 12.98 16.25
N SER A 221 -17.85 13.01 14.92
CA SER A 221 -19.02 12.77 14.08
C SER A 221 -19.52 11.33 14.19
N CYS A 222 -18.64 10.33 14.18
CA CYS A 222 -19.04 8.92 14.30
C CYS A 222 -19.82 8.66 15.61
N ARG A 223 -19.35 9.19 16.74
CA ARG A 223 -20.04 9.06 18.04
C ARG A 223 -21.40 9.73 18.06
N LYS A 224 -21.54 10.90 17.41
CA LYS A 224 -22.83 11.62 17.33
C LYS A 224 -23.83 10.93 16.41
N THR A 225 -23.37 10.38 15.28
CA THR A 225 -24.24 9.81 14.25
C THR A 225 -24.73 8.41 14.59
N SER A 226 -23.89 7.58 15.22
CA SER A 226 -24.18 6.14 15.31
C SER A 226 -24.83 5.68 16.61
N GLY A 227 -24.80 6.47 17.69
CA GLY A 227 -25.39 6.09 19.00
C GLY A 227 -24.74 4.88 19.69
N ASP A 228 -23.96 4.08 18.97
CA ASP A 228 -23.21 2.95 19.51
C ASP A 228 -22.03 3.41 20.36
N ARG A 229 -21.85 2.73 21.48
CA ARG A 229 -20.71 2.95 22.38
C ARG A 229 -19.38 2.47 21.79
N PHE A 230 -19.42 1.54 20.82
CA PHE A 230 -18.24 0.86 20.27
C PHE A 230 -18.13 1.04 18.76
N CYS A 231 -16.90 1.28 18.27
CA CYS A 231 -16.61 1.42 16.86
C CYS A 231 -15.14 1.05 16.59
N LEU A 232 -14.92 -0.05 15.85
CA LEU A 232 -13.55 -0.49 15.53
C LEU A 232 -12.80 0.53 14.69
N SER A 233 -13.46 1.25 13.77
CA SER A 233 -12.82 2.32 12.99
C SER A 233 -12.30 3.46 13.88
N CYS A 234 -13.03 3.83 14.95
CA CYS A 234 -12.55 4.79 15.93
C CYS A 234 -11.33 4.28 16.69
N ASP A 235 -11.34 3.00 17.07
CA ASP A 235 -10.22 2.41 17.82
C ASP A 235 -8.98 2.23 16.94
N ILE A 236 -9.16 1.87 15.66
CA ILE A 236 -8.10 1.81 14.65
C ILE A 236 -7.50 3.20 14.41
N ASP A 237 -8.32 4.25 14.33
CA ASP A 237 -7.84 5.63 14.23
C ASP A 237 -6.96 6.01 15.44
N VAL A 238 -7.34 5.61 16.66
CA VAL A 238 -6.51 5.79 17.86
C VAL A 238 -5.20 5.02 17.76
N ILE A 239 -5.22 3.78 17.24
CA ILE A 239 -4.01 2.99 17.01
C ILE A 239 -3.10 3.69 15.98
N PHE A 240 -3.64 4.18 14.86
CA PHE A 240 -2.86 4.93 13.87
C PHE A 240 -2.21 6.16 14.50
N ASN A 241 -2.96 6.96 15.26
CA ASN A 241 -2.41 8.13 15.95
C ASN A 241 -1.30 7.73 16.93
N ALA A 242 -1.45 6.64 17.67
CA ALA A 242 -0.42 6.16 18.60
C ALA A 242 0.83 5.64 17.87
N VAL A 243 0.65 4.82 16.84
CA VAL A 243 1.73 4.18 16.08
C VAL A 243 2.54 5.20 15.26
N PHE A 244 1.88 6.25 14.77
CA PHE A 244 2.52 7.34 14.00
C PHE A 244 2.87 8.57 14.84
N SER A 245 2.67 8.55 16.16
CA SER A 245 3.02 9.66 17.07
C SER A 245 4.53 9.94 17.21
N GLY A 246 5.37 9.00 16.78
CA GLY A 246 6.82 9.02 16.98
C GLY A 246 7.28 8.33 18.27
N ASP A 247 6.36 7.98 19.18
CA ASP A 247 6.66 7.13 20.33
C ASP A 247 6.98 5.69 19.89
N ARG A 248 8.03 5.13 20.49
CA ARG A 248 8.61 3.83 20.15
C ARG A 248 8.34 2.76 21.19
N ALA A 249 7.85 3.11 22.38
CA ALA A 249 7.48 2.11 23.38
C ALA A 249 6.39 1.20 22.82
N PRO A 250 6.39 -0.12 23.04
CA PRO A 250 5.32 -0.99 22.57
C PRO A 250 3.93 -0.48 22.97
N TYR A 251 2.99 -0.47 22.03
CA TYR A 251 1.62 0.02 22.25
C TYR A 251 0.70 -1.11 22.69
N SER A 252 -0.21 -0.85 23.63
CA SER A 252 -1.20 -1.83 24.08
C SER A 252 -2.57 -1.54 23.47
N PRO A 253 -3.04 -2.31 22.47
CA PRO A 253 -4.35 -2.13 21.84
C PRO A 253 -5.52 -2.66 22.69
N ALA A 254 -5.51 -2.40 24.01
CA ALA A 254 -6.49 -2.94 24.95
C ALA A 254 -7.92 -2.43 24.69
N GLN A 255 -8.06 -1.15 24.32
CA GLN A 255 -9.35 -0.56 23.99
C GLN A 255 -9.96 -1.21 22.72
N PHE A 256 -9.12 -1.43 21.70
CA PHE A 256 -9.54 -2.11 20.48
C PHE A 256 -9.96 -3.56 20.76
N LEU A 257 -9.17 -4.30 21.55
CA LEU A 257 -9.48 -5.67 21.94
C LEU A 257 -10.83 -5.75 22.66
N TYR A 258 -11.07 -4.84 23.61
CA TYR A 258 -12.34 -4.77 24.34
C TYR A 258 -13.53 -4.47 23.41
N SER A 259 -13.40 -3.48 22.52
CA SER A 259 -14.45 -3.18 21.53
C SER A 259 -14.70 -4.35 20.58
N TRP A 260 -13.66 -5.06 20.13
CA TRP A 260 -13.78 -6.22 19.26
C TRP A 260 -14.51 -7.37 19.96
N TRP A 261 -14.15 -7.71 21.21
CA TRP A 261 -14.89 -8.69 22.00
C TRP A 261 -16.37 -8.34 22.19
N ARG A 262 -16.68 -7.06 22.40
CA ARG A 262 -18.06 -6.59 22.54
C ARG A 262 -18.86 -6.66 21.24
N LEU A 263 -18.20 -6.59 20.09
CA LEU A 263 -18.84 -6.62 18.77
C LEU A 263 -18.87 -8.03 18.16
N SER A 264 -17.95 -8.90 18.55
CA SER A 264 -17.80 -10.26 18.02
C SER A 264 -17.88 -11.28 19.16
N GLU A 265 -19.03 -11.32 19.85
CA GLU A 265 -19.23 -12.14 21.05
C GLU A 265 -18.92 -13.64 20.83
N ASN A 266 -19.19 -14.17 19.63
CA ASN A 266 -18.89 -15.57 19.28
C ASN A 266 -17.38 -15.88 19.25
N LEU A 267 -16.54 -14.87 19.00
CA LEU A 267 -15.08 -14.98 18.93
C LEU A 267 -14.42 -14.39 20.18
N ALA A 268 -15.21 -13.84 21.10
CA ALA A 268 -14.74 -13.16 22.29
C ALA A 268 -14.33 -14.19 23.35
N SER A 269 -13.14 -14.75 23.17
CA SER A 269 -12.52 -15.63 24.14
C SER A 269 -11.13 -15.12 24.53
N TYR A 270 -10.65 -15.58 25.67
CA TYR A 270 -9.24 -15.44 26.05
C TYR A 270 -8.35 -16.50 25.36
N GLU A 271 -8.96 -17.40 24.57
CA GLU A 271 -8.27 -18.48 23.88
C GLU A 271 -7.60 -17.98 22.61
N GLN A 272 -6.70 -18.79 22.07
CA GLN A 272 -6.08 -18.51 20.78
C GLN A 272 -7.13 -18.59 19.68
N GLN A 273 -7.07 -17.66 18.73
CA GLN A 273 -7.99 -17.57 17.60
C GLN A 273 -7.22 -17.62 16.28
N ASP A 274 -7.94 -17.95 15.21
CA ASP A 274 -7.36 -17.94 13.87
C ASP A 274 -7.17 -16.51 13.35
N ALA A 275 -5.98 -16.20 12.81
CA ALA A 275 -5.67 -14.87 12.31
C ALA A 275 -6.49 -14.49 11.06
N HIS A 276 -6.85 -15.44 10.20
CA HIS A 276 -7.71 -15.20 9.03
C HIS A 276 -9.13 -14.88 9.48
N GLU A 277 -9.69 -15.63 10.43
CA GLU A 277 -11.02 -15.37 10.98
C GLU A 277 -11.09 -13.99 11.67
N PHE A 278 -10.07 -13.64 12.45
CA PHE A 278 -9.97 -12.32 13.05
C PHE A 278 -9.87 -11.21 11.98
N PHE A 279 -9.05 -11.39 10.94
CA PHE A 279 -8.93 -10.44 9.83
C PHE A 279 -10.28 -10.20 9.16
N MET A 280 -11.00 -11.25 8.81
CA MET A 280 -12.34 -11.16 8.20
C MET A 280 -13.32 -10.45 9.14
N SER A 281 -13.34 -10.84 10.42
CA SER A 281 -14.20 -10.21 11.44
C SER A 281 -13.97 -8.70 11.54
N VAL A 282 -12.72 -8.24 11.53
CA VAL A 282 -12.41 -6.80 11.60
C VAL A 282 -12.90 -6.07 10.35
N LEU A 283 -12.63 -6.62 9.16
CA LEU A 283 -13.06 -6.02 7.90
C LEU A 283 -14.59 -5.91 7.80
N ASP A 284 -15.31 -6.97 8.19
CA ASP A 284 -16.78 -6.98 8.18
C ASP A 284 -17.36 -5.92 9.13
N ARG A 285 -16.81 -5.80 10.35
CA ARG A 285 -17.26 -4.81 11.33
C ARG A 285 -17.01 -3.37 10.87
N ILE A 286 -15.90 -3.11 10.17
CA ILE A 286 -15.64 -1.80 9.57
C ILE A 286 -16.63 -1.54 8.42
N HIS A 287 -16.86 -2.54 7.56
CA HIS A 287 -17.81 -2.43 6.46
C HIS A 287 -19.24 -2.15 6.94
N GLU A 288 -19.73 -2.91 7.92
CA GLU A 288 -21.08 -2.74 8.49
C GLU A 288 -21.29 -1.32 9.04
N LYS A 289 -20.27 -0.77 9.71
CA LYS A 289 -20.35 0.56 10.30
C LYS A 289 -20.35 1.65 9.24
N GLU A 290 -19.42 1.59 8.29
CA GLU A 290 -19.29 2.62 7.25
C GLU A 290 -20.39 2.55 6.19
N GLY A 291 -20.88 1.34 5.89
CA GLY A 291 -21.99 1.12 4.97
C GLY A 291 -23.28 1.78 5.47
N LYS A 292 -23.56 1.70 6.77
CA LYS A 292 -24.74 2.34 7.38
C LYS A 292 -24.68 3.87 7.35
N THR A 293 -23.51 4.48 7.50
CA THR A 293 -23.36 5.94 7.50
C THR A 293 -23.46 6.56 6.10
N ARG A 294 -23.15 5.81 5.04
CA ARG A 294 -23.12 6.31 3.65
C ARG A 294 -24.32 5.92 2.78
N ASN A 295 -25.12 4.93 3.18
CA ASN A 295 -26.25 4.41 2.39
C ASN A 295 -27.52 5.30 2.31
N THR A 296 -27.43 6.61 2.55
CA THR A 296 -28.56 7.53 2.33
C THR A 296 -28.69 7.98 0.87
N LYS A 297 -27.79 7.58 -0.03
CA LYS A 297 -27.91 7.84 -1.47
C LYS A 297 -27.60 6.56 -2.26
N LYS A 298 -28.66 5.89 -2.72
CA LYS A 298 -28.60 4.86 -3.78
C LYS A 298 -28.03 5.50 -5.04
N ASP A 299 -26.85 5.07 -5.48
CA ASP A 299 -26.48 5.06 -6.90
C ASP A 299 -25.32 4.07 -7.09
N ASN A 300 -25.56 3.06 -7.94
CA ASN A 300 -24.74 1.89 -8.27
C ASN A 300 -24.38 0.96 -7.09
N GLY A 301 -24.72 -0.33 -7.21
CA GLY A 301 -24.61 -1.35 -6.15
C GLY A 301 -23.20 -1.69 -5.62
N ASP A 302 -22.20 -0.83 -5.81
CA ASP A 302 -20.83 -1.00 -5.33
C ASP A 302 -20.60 -0.24 -4.02
N CYS A 303 -20.16 -0.94 -2.98
CA CYS A 303 -19.87 -0.33 -1.68
C CYS A 303 -18.57 0.51 -1.72
N HIS A 304 -18.62 1.74 -1.22
CA HIS A 304 -17.47 2.66 -1.15
C HIS A 304 -16.83 2.78 0.24
N CYS A 305 -16.97 1.78 1.12
CA CYS A 305 -16.24 1.75 2.39
C CYS A 305 -14.73 1.54 2.17
N VAL A 306 -13.91 1.87 3.16
CA VAL A 306 -12.44 1.71 3.05
C VAL A 306 -12.04 0.27 2.74
N VAL A 307 -12.76 -0.70 3.31
CA VAL A 307 -12.52 -2.14 3.14
C VAL A 307 -12.72 -2.54 1.68
N HIS A 308 -13.89 -2.26 1.09
CA HIS A 308 -14.16 -2.65 -0.28
C HIS A 308 -13.30 -1.89 -1.29
N ARG A 309 -12.95 -0.63 -1.02
CA ARG A 309 -12.02 0.11 -1.89
C ARG A 309 -10.59 -0.45 -1.86
N ALA A 310 -10.15 -1.00 -0.74
CA ALA A 310 -8.79 -1.52 -0.57
C ALA A 310 -8.67 -2.99 -0.97
N PHE A 311 -9.56 -3.84 -0.47
CA PHE A 311 -9.43 -5.30 -0.51
C PHE A 311 -10.43 -5.99 -1.44
N SER A 312 -11.48 -5.31 -1.94
CA SER A 312 -12.50 -5.98 -2.76
C SER A 312 -11.99 -6.34 -4.16
N GLY A 313 -11.92 -7.63 -4.43
CA GLY A 313 -11.85 -8.20 -5.76
C GLY A 313 -13.23 -8.70 -6.23
N LEU A 314 -13.25 -9.20 -7.48
CA LEU A 314 -14.40 -9.90 -8.04
C LEU A 314 -13.90 -11.18 -8.73
N LEU A 315 -14.35 -12.33 -8.26
CA LEU A 315 -14.10 -13.62 -8.90
C LEU A 315 -15.16 -13.88 -9.97
N ARG A 316 -14.76 -14.65 -10.99
CA ARG A 316 -15.63 -15.17 -12.04
C ARG A 316 -15.55 -16.68 -12.03
N SER A 317 -16.69 -17.33 -11.83
CA SER A 317 -16.86 -18.79 -11.90
C SER A 317 -17.58 -19.14 -13.19
N ASP A 318 -16.89 -19.83 -14.09
CA ASP A 318 -17.46 -20.35 -15.33
C ASP A 318 -17.74 -21.85 -15.18
N VAL A 319 -18.96 -22.26 -15.51
CA VAL A 319 -19.40 -23.66 -15.56
C VAL A 319 -19.78 -24.00 -16.99
N THR A 320 -18.95 -24.78 -17.67
CA THR A 320 -19.11 -25.16 -19.08
C THR A 320 -19.59 -26.60 -19.20
N CYS A 321 -20.73 -26.81 -19.86
CA CYS A 321 -21.25 -28.14 -20.20
C CYS A 321 -20.28 -28.84 -21.18
N THR A 322 -19.92 -30.09 -20.88
CA THR A 322 -18.97 -30.85 -21.73
C THR A 322 -19.58 -31.33 -23.05
N ILE A 323 -20.91 -31.39 -23.14
CA ILE A 323 -21.63 -31.89 -24.31
C ILE A 323 -21.91 -30.78 -25.33
N CYS A 324 -22.55 -29.68 -24.91
CA CYS A 324 -22.96 -28.61 -25.81
C CYS A 324 -22.06 -27.36 -25.78
N GLY A 325 -21.15 -27.25 -24.81
CA GLY A 325 -20.26 -26.11 -24.66
C GLY A 325 -20.91 -24.84 -24.07
N PHE A 326 -22.21 -24.87 -23.75
CA PHE A 326 -22.86 -23.75 -23.05
C PHE A 326 -22.16 -23.47 -21.72
N THR A 327 -21.86 -22.20 -21.46
CA THR A 327 -21.16 -21.76 -20.25
C THR A 327 -22.05 -20.83 -19.44
N SER A 328 -22.28 -21.18 -18.18
CA SER A 328 -22.90 -20.32 -17.17
C SER A 328 -21.82 -19.59 -16.39
N THR A 329 -21.97 -18.28 -16.20
CA THR A 329 -20.99 -17.43 -15.50
C THR A 329 -21.62 -16.78 -14.28
N THR A 330 -20.98 -16.93 -13.12
CA THR A 330 -21.34 -16.24 -11.87
C THR A 330 -20.20 -15.35 -11.40
N TYR A 331 -20.54 -14.24 -10.73
CA TYR A 331 -19.57 -13.28 -10.20
C TYR A 331 -19.68 -13.21 -8.68
N ASP A 332 -18.57 -13.47 -8.00
CA ASP A 332 -18.52 -13.59 -6.54
C ASP A 332 -17.55 -12.53 -5.98
N PRO A 333 -18.04 -11.51 -5.24
CA PRO A 333 -17.16 -10.56 -4.57
C PRO A 333 -16.26 -11.27 -3.55
N CYS A 334 -15.00 -10.86 -3.45
CA CYS A 334 -14.07 -11.40 -2.47
C CYS A 334 -13.23 -10.29 -1.82
N VAL A 335 -12.77 -10.51 -0.59
CA VAL A 335 -11.79 -9.65 0.11
C VAL A 335 -10.44 -10.34 0.30
N ASP A 336 -10.44 -11.67 0.19
CA ASP A 336 -9.26 -12.53 0.18
C ASP A 336 -9.45 -13.67 -0.84
N ILE A 337 -8.36 -14.37 -1.14
CA ILE A 337 -8.38 -15.63 -1.90
C ILE A 337 -7.72 -16.70 -1.05
N SER A 338 -8.52 -17.68 -0.64
CA SER A 338 -8.05 -18.84 0.13
C SER A 338 -7.59 -19.97 -0.81
N LEU A 339 -6.29 -20.25 -0.79
CA LEU A 339 -5.60 -21.20 -1.65
C LEU A 339 -5.41 -22.56 -0.98
N ASP A 340 -5.75 -23.62 -1.71
CA ASP A 340 -5.52 -24.98 -1.24
C ASP A 340 -4.04 -25.34 -1.37
N PHE A 341 -3.43 -25.76 -0.27
CA PHE A 341 -2.05 -26.22 -0.27
C PHE A 341 -2.00 -27.74 -0.47
N ASN A 342 -1.96 -28.16 -1.74
CA ASN A 342 -2.04 -29.57 -2.08
C ASN A 342 -0.68 -30.27 -1.90
N THR A 343 -0.64 -31.25 -1.00
CA THR A 343 0.52 -32.12 -0.74
C THR A 343 0.61 -33.30 -1.72
N ASN A 344 -0.45 -33.60 -2.48
CA ASN A 344 -0.59 -34.84 -3.26
C ASN A 344 0.15 -34.87 -4.62
N ILE A 345 1.05 -33.92 -4.91
CA ILE A 345 1.92 -34.03 -6.09
C ILE A 345 2.83 -35.27 -5.99
N ASP A 346 3.04 -35.79 -4.78
CA ASP A 346 3.88 -36.97 -4.49
C ASP A 346 3.17 -38.33 -4.70
N HIS A 347 1.86 -38.37 -5.01
CA HIS A 347 1.11 -39.61 -5.27
C HIS A 347 0.66 -39.76 -6.73
N ARG A 348 1.59 -39.69 -7.70
CA ARG A 348 1.35 -40.20 -9.05
C ARG A 348 1.81 -41.66 -9.17
N SER A 349 0.83 -42.57 -9.21
CA SER A 349 0.82 -43.95 -9.71
C SER A 349 2.09 -44.84 -9.52
N PRO A 350 1.99 -46.00 -8.83
CA PRO A 350 3.13 -46.90 -8.57
C PRO A 350 3.67 -47.68 -9.79
N ASN A 351 3.29 -47.36 -11.04
CA ASN A 351 3.53 -48.23 -12.20
C ASN A 351 4.39 -47.63 -13.33
N LYS A 352 5.34 -46.73 -13.05
CA LYS A 352 6.41 -46.42 -14.02
C LYS A 352 7.79 -46.43 -13.34
N PRO A 353 8.77 -47.14 -13.92
CA PRO A 353 10.12 -47.21 -13.34
C PRO A 353 10.77 -45.83 -13.43
N GLN A 354 11.10 -45.27 -12.26
CA GLN A 354 11.82 -44.02 -12.10
C GLN A 354 13.27 -44.19 -12.57
N LYS A 355 13.68 -43.40 -13.57
CA LYS A 355 15.08 -42.99 -13.67
C LYS A 355 15.32 -41.97 -12.56
N SER A 356 16.30 -42.26 -11.73
CA SER A 356 16.78 -41.46 -10.62
C SER A 356 17.28 -40.08 -11.08
N THR A 357 16.50 -39.04 -10.81
CA THR A 357 16.97 -37.68 -10.60
C THR A 357 16.14 -37.09 -9.46
N GLU A 358 16.69 -37.13 -8.25
CA GLU A 358 16.17 -36.46 -7.06
C GLU A 358 16.23 -34.94 -7.25
N THR A 359 15.13 -34.36 -7.72
CA THR A 359 14.85 -32.94 -7.46
C THR A 359 13.50 -32.91 -6.75
N GLY A 360 13.52 -32.77 -5.43
CA GLY A 360 12.30 -32.62 -4.63
C GLY A 360 11.46 -31.49 -5.19
N HIS A 361 10.20 -31.77 -5.51
CA HIS A 361 9.31 -30.79 -6.13
C HIS A 361 9.07 -29.64 -5.14
N ILE A 362 9.63 -28.46 -5.43
CA ILE A 362 9.43 -27.25 -4.61
C ILE A 362 7.98 -26.80 -4.79
N SER A 363 7.28 -26.57 -3.68
CA SER A 363 5.92 -26.02 -3.71
C SER A 363 5.98 -24.50 -3.74
N THR A 364 5.30 -23.88 -4.71
CA THR A 364 5.29 -22.42 -4.90
C THR A 364 3.88 -21.84 -4.80
N LEU A 365 3.77 -20.59 -4.35
CA LEU A 365 2.50 -19.85 -4.28
C LEU A 365 1.86 -19.73 -5.67
N THR A 366 2.67 -19.53 -6.71
CA THR A 366 2.25 -19.52 -8.12
C THR A 366 1.59 -20.85 -8.50
N SER A 367 2.15 -21.99 -8.08
CA SER A 367 1.52 -23.29 -8.32
C SER A 367 0.16 -23.43 -7.61
N CYS A 368 -0.03 -22.81 -6.44
CA CYS A 368 -1.33 -22.78 -5.77
C CYS A 368 -2.35 -21.94 -6.54
N LEU A 369 -1.93 -20.79 -7.09
CA LEU A 369 -2.77 -19.94 -7.95
C LEU A 369 -3.12 -20.63 -9.27
N ASP A 370 -2.18 -21.37 -9.85
CA ASP A 370 -2.42 -22.21 -11.03
C ASP A 370 -3.48 -23.26 -10.74
N VAL A 371 -3.42 -23.94 -9.59
CA VAL A 371 -4.44 -24.91 -9.17
C VAL A 371 -5.79 -24.23 -8.94
N PHE A 372 -5.82 -23.08 -8.27
CA PHE A 372 -7.03 -22.31 -8.01
C PHE A 372 -7.76 -21.90 -9.30
N THR A 373 -7.02 -21.53 -10.34
CA THR A 373 -7.58 -21.09 -11.63
C THR A 373 -7.68 -22.21 -12.68
N ARG A 374 -7.27 -23.43 -12.33
CA ARG A 374 -7.31 -24.57 -13.24
C ARG A 374 -8.75 -25.02 -13.49
N PRO A 375 -9.14 -25.33 -14.73
CA PRO A 375 -10.42 -25.98 -14.99
C PRO A 375 -10.46 -27.36 -14.32
N GLU A 376 -11.53 -27.63 -13.58
CA GLU A 376 -11.80 -28.92 -12.93
C GLU A 376 -13.08 -29.54 -13.48
N LYS A 377 -13.05 -30.86 -13.70
CA LYS A 377 -14.26 -31.61 -14.05
C LYS A 377 -15.02 -31.90 -12.76
N LEU A 378 -16.28 -31.50 -12.71
CA LEU A 378 -17.17 -31.90 -11.62
C LEU A 378 -17.39 -33.43 -11.70
N GLY A 379 -17.37 -34.11 -10.56
CA GLY A 379 -17.51 -35.56 -10.49
C GLY A 379 -18.84 -36.06 -11.07
N SER A 380 -18.92 -37.35 -11.40
CA SER A 380 -20.14 -37.97 -11.96
C SER A 380 -21.35 -37.89 -11.01
N ASP A 381 -21.09 -37.68 -9.73
CA ASP A 381 -22.05 -37.44 -8.65
C ASP A 381 -22.56 -35.98 -8.59
N GLN A 382 -21.86 -35.05 -9.25
CA GLN A 382 -22.13 -33.60 -9.22
C GLN A 382 -22.58 -33.06 -10.60
N LYS A 383 -23.34 -33.85 -11.37
CA LYS A 383 -23.88 -33.40 -12.66
C LYS A 383 -24.81 -32.19 -12.49
N LEU A 384 -24.59 -31.16 -13.29
CA LEU A 384 -25.36 -29.93 -13.28
C LEU A 384 -26.40 -29.93 -14.41
N TYR A 385 -27.57 -29.34 -14.14
CA TYR A 385 -28.61 -29.21 -15.15
C TYR A 385 -28.18 -28.20 -16.22
N CYS A 386 -28.04 -28.66 -17.46
CA CYS A 386 -27.72 -27.81 -18.59
C CYS A 386 -29.01 -27.30 -19.24
N GLN A 387 -29.21 -25.98 -19.28
CA GLN A 387 -30.40 -25.37 -19.89
C GLN A 387 -30.51 -25.63 -21.40
N ASN A 388 -29.39 -25.83 -22.10
CA ASN A 388 -29.38 -26.05 -23.55
C ASN A 388 -29.57 -27.53 -23.92
N CYS A 389 -29.15 -28.47 -23.06
CA CYS A 389 -29.40 -29.90 -23.27
C CYS A 389 -30.69 -30.37 -22.57
N GLU A 390 -31.27 -29.53 -21.72
CA GLU A 390 -32.43 -29.83 -20.85
C GLU A 390 -32.25 -31.06 -19.94
N GLU A 391 -31.01 -31.45 -19.64
CA GLU A 391 -30.65 -32.63 -18.84
C GLU A 391 -29.44 -32.36 -17.93
N ARG A 392 -29.23 -33.21 -16.92
CA ARG A 392 -28.04 -33.20 -16.06
C ARG A 392 -26.82 -33.73 -16.79
N GLN A 393 -25.87 -32.83 -17.05
CA GLN A 393 -24.65 -33.12 -17.79
C GLN A 393 -23.40 -32.97 -16.92
N GLU A 394 -22.34 -33.66 -17.34
CA GLU A 394 -21.02 -33.39 -16.81
C GLU A 394 -20.59 -31.96 -17.21
N SER A 395 -19.93 -31.27 -16.29
CA SER A 395 -19.54 -29.88 -16.47
C SER A 395 -18.12 -29.65 -15.98
N VAL A 396 -17.44 -28.72 -16.63
CA VAL A 396 -16.13 -28.23 -16.21
C VAL A 396 -16.35 -26.89 -15.51
N LYS A 397 -15.88 -26.78 -14.26
CA LYS A 397 -15.87 -25.54 -13.51
C LYS A 397 -14.49 -24.90 -13.61
N GLN A 398 -14.42 -23.58 -13.73
CA GLN A 398 -13.18 -22.83 -13.66
C GLN A 398 -13.38 -21.50 -12.93
N MET A 399 -12.48 -21.21 -12.00
CA MET A 399 -12.39 -19.90 -11.34
C MET A 399 -11.37 -18.99 -12.05
N SER A 400 -11.66 -17.70 -12.11
CA SER A 400 -10.74 -16.66 -12.59
C SER A 400 -11.00 -15.34 -11.86
N ILE A 401 -10.08 -14.38 -11.98
CA ILE A 401 -10.21 -13.08 -11.31
C ILE A 401 -10.70 -12.04 -12.33
N ARG A 402 -11.92 -11.50 -12.14
CA ARG A 402 -12.49 -10.46 -13.01
C ARG A 402 -12.00 -9.06 -12.63
N ARG A 403 -11.92 -8.76 -11.33
CA ARG A 403 -11.43 -7.48 -10.79
C ARG A 403 -10.41 -7.75 -9.69
N LEU A 404 -9.21 -7.19 -9.83
CA LEU A 404 -8.15 -7.25 -8.82
C LEU A 404 -8.35 -6.14 -7.77
N PRO A 405 -8.08 -6.41 -6.48
CA PRO A 405 -8.08 -5.39 -5.43
C PRO A 405 -6.79 -4.54 -5.44
N LEU A 406 -6.80 -3.39 -4.76
CA LEU A 406 -5.58 -2.60 -4.54
C LEU A 406 -4.61 -3.32 -3.59
N VAL A 407 -5.16 -4.06 -2.62
CA VAL A 407 -4.43 -4.92 -1.69
C VAL A 407 -4.97 -6.34 -1.84
N LEU A 408 -4.15 -7.23 -2.37
CA LEU A 408 -4.45 -8.64 -2.53
C LEU A 408 -4.05 -9.40 -1.25
N CYS A 409 -5.03 -10.01 -0.60
CA CYS A 409 -4.82 -10.93 0.52
C CYS A 409 -4.92 -12.37 0.02
N LEU A 410 -3.85 -13.16 0.17
CA LEU A 410 -3.86 -14.59 -0.11
C LEU A 410 -3.72 -15.36 1.19
N HIS A 411 -4.68 -16.25 1.44
CA HIS A 411 -4.70 -17.14 2.60
C HIS A 411 -4.30 -18.55 2.17
N VAL A 412 -3.30 -19.14 2.84
CA VAL A 412 -2.85 -20.51 2.54
C VAL A 412 -3.50 -21.47 3.52
N LYS A 413 -4.40 -22.34 3.02
CA LYS A 413 -5.07 -23.35 3.85
C LYS A 413 -4.09 -24.44 4.25
N ARG A 414 -3.56 -24.36 5.47
CA ARG A 414 -2.56 -25.29 6.02
C ARG A 414 -3.15 -26.40 6.90
N PHE A 415 -4.38 -26.82 6.64
CA PHE A 415 -5.02 -27.89 7.40
C PHE A 415 -5.59 -28.95 6.47
N GLU A 416 -5.35 -30.21 6.82
CA GLU A 416 -5.97 -31.37 6.18
C GLU A 416 -6.88 -32.06 7.19
N HIS A 417 -8.14 -32.26 6.83
CA HIS A 417 -9.06 -33.10 7.61
C HIS A 417 -9.02 -34.52 7.08
N SER A 418 -8.50 -35.45 7.89
CA SER A 418 -8.58 -36.87 7.57
C SER A 418 -9.91 -37.43 8.07
N LEU A 419 -10.84 -37.71 7.15
CA LEU A 419 -12.10 -38.40 7.47
C LEU A 419 -11.86 -39.79 8.07
N VAL A 420 -10.74 -40.43 7.71
CA VAL A 420 -10.36 -41.77 8.19
C VAL A 420 -9.87 -41.74 9.64
N ARG A 421 -9.11 -40.71 10.03
CA ARG A 421 -8.54 -40.59 11.38
C ARG A 421 -9.34 -39.68 12.32
N LYS A 422 -10.41 -39.04 11.83
CA LYS A 422 -11.16 -37.98 12.55
C LYS A 422 -10.24 -36.94 13.20
N ALA A 423 -9.11 -36.66 12.54
CA ALA A 423 -8.08 -35.77 13.06
C ALA A 423 -7.72 -34.75 11.99
N SER A 424 -7.59 -33.51 12.42
CA SER A 424 -7.08 -32.39 11.63
C SER A 424 -5.57 -32.34 11.79
N ARG A 425 -4.83 -32.14 10.71
CA ARG A 425 -3.37 -32.04 10.75
C ARG A 425 -2.90 -30.77 10.07
N LYS A 426 -1.95 -30.07 10.71
CA LYS A 426 -1.26 -28.92 10.12
C LYS A 426 -0.32 -29.36 9.00
N ILE A 427 -0.28 -28.58 7.92
CA ILE A 427 0.67 -28.74 6.82
C ILE A 427 1.83 -27.76 7.03
N ASP A 428 2.90 -28.25 7.65
CA ASP A 428 4.13 -27.49 7.92
C ASP A 428 5.13 -27.51 6.75
N ARG A 429 4.76 -28.03 5.58
CA ARG A 429 5.62 -28.00 4.39
C ARG A 429 5.88 -26.54 3.97
N HIS A 430 7.14 -26.24 3.66
CA HIS A 430 7.55 -24.93 3.18
C HIS A 430 6.87 -24.62 1.83
N LEU A 431 6.39 -23.38 1.67
CA LEU A 431 5.76 -22.87 0.47
C LEU A 431 6.51 -21.61 0.05
N GLN A 432 7.21 -21.69 -1.08
CA GLN A 432 7.95 -20.54 -1.61
C GLN A 432 6.97 -19.52 -2.18
N PHE A 433 7.18 -18.24 -1.88
CA PHE A 433 6.40 -17.13 -2.42
C PHE A 433 7.31 -16.06 -3.02
N PRO A 434 6.88 -15.41 -4.13
CA PRO A 434 7.65 -14.34 -4.73
C PRO A 434 7.40 -13.02 -4.02
N PHE A 435 8.37 -12.11 -4.05
CA PHE A 435 8.17 -10.75 -3.52
C PHE A 435 7.46 -9.82 -4.50
N SER A 436 7.52 -10.15 -5.80
CA SER A 436 6.73 -9.52 -6.85
C SER A 436 5.88 -10.58 -7.53
N LEU A 437 4.58 -10.35 -7.60
CA LEU A 437 3.60 -11.30 -8.11
C LEU A 437 2.91 -10.72 -9.34
N ASP A 438 3.00 -11.43 -10.46
CA ASP A 438 2.22 -11.12 -11.67
C ASP A 438 0.90 -11.89 -11.64
N MET A 439 -0.20 -11.14 -11.61
CA MET A 439 -1.56 -11.70 -11.62
C MET A 439 -2.15 -11.83 -13.03
N THR A 440 -1.46 -11.36 -14.08
CA THR A 440 -1.93 -11.47 -15.48
C THR A 440 -2.35 -12.88 -15.88
N PRO A 441 -1.67 -13.97 -15.49
CA PRO A 441 -2.10 -15.31 -15.89
C PRO A 441 -3.46 -15.74 -15.33
N TYR A 442 -3.89 -15.11 -14.22
CA TYR A 442 -5.05 -15.52 -13.41
C TYR A 442 -6.30 -14.68 -13.65
N VAL A 443 -6.17 -13.57 -14.37
CA VAL A 443 -7.33 -12.72 -14.71
C VAL A 443 -8.18 -13.34 -15.81
N SER A 444 -9.49 -13.11 -15.73
CA SER A 444 -10.49 -13.67 -16.65
C SER A 444 -10.18 -13.33 -18.11
N SER A 445 -9.76 -12.09 -18.40
CA SER A 445 -9.44 -11.64 -19.76
C SER A 445 -8.30 -12.45 -20.37
N SER A 446 -7.22 -12.66 -19.64
CA SER A 446 -6.09 -13.50 -20.07
C SER A 446 -6.49 -14.96 -20.27
N ILE A 447 -7.25 -15.55 -19.34
CA ILE A 447 -7.67 -16.96 -19.43
C ILE A 447 -8.59 -17.19 -20.63
N VAL A 448 -9.59 -16.33 -20.82
CA VAL A 448 -10.53 -16.40 -21.94
C VAL A 448 -9.80 -16.18 -23.27
N ARG A 449 -8.87 -15.21 -23.33
CA ARG A 449 -8.05 -14.93 -24.51
C ARG A 449 -7.16 -16.11 -24.89
N LYS A 450 -6.54 -16.79 -23.92
CA LYS A 450 -5.75 -18.02 -24.16
C LYS A 450 -6.60 -19.15 -24.73
N ARG A 451 -7.88 -19.26 -24.32
CA ARG A 451 -8.79 -20.33 -24.76
C ARG A 451 -9.39 -20.09 -26.14
N PHE A 452 -9.85 -18.87 -26.41
CA PHE A 452 -10.69 -18.56 -27.57
C PHE A 452 -10.04 -17.62 -28.59
N GLY A 453 -8.83 -17.14 -28.31
CA GLY A 453 -8.13 -16.16 -29.15
C GLY A 453 -8.77 -14.76 -29.11
N ASN A 454 -8.16 -13.80 -29.79
CA ASN A 454 -8.53 -12.38 -29.75
C ASN A 454 -9.89 -12.06 -30.43
N ARG A 455 -10.63 -13.05 -30.94
CA ARG A 455 -11.66 -12.85 -31.96
C ARG A 455 -13.11 -12.91 -31.44
N ILE A 456 -13.35 -13.20 -30.16
CA ILE A 456 -14.69 -13.65 -29.71
C ILE A 456 -15.36 -12.74 -28.66
N PHE A 457 -14.64 -11.87 -27.94
CA PHE A 457 -15.27 -11.01 -26.92
C PHE A 457 -14.68 -9.60 -26.93
N ALA A 458 -15.49 -8.59 -27.26
CA ALA A 458 -15.32 -7.27 -26.70
C ALA A 458 -15.70 -7.40 -25.22
N PHE A 459 -14.73 -7.37 -24.31
CA PHE A 459 -15.06 -7.33 -22.88
C PHE A 459 -15.82 -6.03 -22.63
N GLU A 460 -17.12 -6.13 -22.35
CA GLU A 460 -17.92 -5.00 -21.88
C GLU A 460 -17.30 -4.49 -20.57
N GLY A 461 -16.89 -3.23 -20.59
CA GLY A 461 -16.13 -2.62 -19.51
C GLY A 461 -14.63 -2.70 -19.77
N ASP A 462 -14.15 -1.67 -20.47
CA ASP A 462 -12.80 -1.11 -20.42
C ASP A 462 -11.97 -1.73 -19.29
N GLU A 463 -10.92 -2.48 -19.63
CA GLU A 463 -9.92 -2.89 -18.65
C GLU A 463 -9.31 -1.62 -18.10
N SER A 464 -9.87 -1.11 -17.00
CA SER A 464 -9.28 -0.05 -16.22
C SER A 464 -7.80 -0.35 -16.10
N GLU A 465 -6.97 0.64 -16.42
CA GLU A 465 -5.50 0.71 -16.53
C GLU A 465 -4.73 0.28 -15.27
N ASN A 466 -5.26 -0.68 -14.54
CA ASN A 466 -4.84 -1.17 -13.26
C ASN A 466 -3.81 -2.28 -13.52
N SER A 467 -2.59 -2.01 -13.05
CA SER A 467 -1.49 -2.97 -13.11
C SER A 467 -1.88 -4.33 -12.56
N THR A 468 -1.48 -5.39 -13.23
CA THR A 468 -1.56 -6.76 -12.74
C THR A 468 -0.36 -7.15 -11.89
N ASN A 469 0.61 -6.25 -11.72
CA ASN A 469 1.81 -6.48 -10.93
C ASN A 469 1.60 -6.04 -9.48
N PHE A 470 2.00 -6.92 -8.57
CA PHE A 470 1.81 -6.79 -7.14
C PHE A 470 3.15 -6.92 -6.42
N GLU A 471 3.29 -6.22 -5.28
CA GLU A 471 4.48 -6.26 -4.42
C GLU A 471 4.10 -6.66 -3.01
N VAL A 472 4.83 -7.62 -2.43
CA VAL A 472 4.58 -8.03 -1.06
C VAL A 472 4.97 -6.91 -0.10
N PHE A 473 4.11 -6.63 0.88
CA PHE A 473 4.44 -5.69 1.96
C PHE A 473 4.20 -6.27 3.36
N ALA A 474 3.41 -7.33 3.49
CA ALA A 474 3.22 -8.02 4.77
C ALA A 474 3.06 -9.53 4.59
N VAL A 475 3.67 -10.30 5.50
CA VAL A 475 3.58 -11.76 5.56
C VAL A 475 3.31 -12.16 7.00
N ILE A 476 2.20 -12.84 7.26
CA ILE A 476 1.88 -13.40 8.57
C ILE A 476 2.22 -14.87 8.55
N THR A 477 2.93 -15.34 9.58
CA THR A 477 3.33 -16.75 9.71
C THR A 477 2.85 -17.33 11.03
N HIS A 478 2.59 -18.62 11.04
CA HIS A 478 2.10 -19.34 12.22
C HIS A 478 3.04 -20.50 12.61
N SER A 479 3.66 -20.40 13.78
CA SER A 479 4.46 -21.47 14.38
C SER A 479 3.66 -22.20 15.46
N GLY A 480 3.69 -23.53 15.48
CA GLY A 480 2.94 -24.35 16.45
C GLY A 480 1.99 -25.34 15.80
N MET A 481 1.14 -25.96 16.62
CA MET A 481 0.07 -26.89 16.25
C MET A 481 -1.19 -26.16 15.77
N LEU A 482 -2.24 -26.88 15.36
CA LEU A 482 -3.50 -26.24 14.91
C LEU A 482 -4.23 -25.49 16.03
N GLU A 483 -4.26 -26.06 17.24
CA GLU A 483 -4.99 -25.52 18.39
C GLU A 483 -4.10 -24.66 19.29
N SER A 484 -2.78 -24.67 19.07
CA SER A 484 -1.84 -23.87 19.84
C SER A 484 -0.66 -23.41 19.00
N GLY A 485 -0.37 -22.11 19.02
CA GLY A 485 0.78 -21.58 18.32
C GLY A 485 0.99 -20.09 18.57
N HIS A 486 1.76 -19.49 17.66
CA HIS A 486 2.17 -18.10 17.73
C HIS A 486 2.21 -17.48 16.34
N TYR A 487 1.61 -16.30 16.22
CA TYR A 487 1.59 -15.53 14.99
C TYR A 487 2.61 -14.40 15.06
N ILE A 488 3.38 -14.25 13.99
CA ILE A 488 4.30 -13.13 13.78
C ILE A 488 4.06 -12.51 12.41
N THR A 489 4.44 -11.24 12.23
CA THR A 489 4.32 -10.54 10.95
C THR A 489 5.67 -10.04 10.47
N TYR A 490 5.99 -10.30 9.20
CA TYR A 490 7.08 -9.65 8.50
C TYR A 490 6.51 -8.50 7.67
N LEU A 491 7.05 -7.30 7.84
CA LEU A 491 6.66 -6.10 7.11
C LEU A 491 7.81 -5.64 6.22
N ARG A 492 7.50 -5.28 4.97
CA ARG A 492 8.47 -4.67 4.05
C ARG A 492 8.19 -3.18 3.95
N ILE A 493 9.17 -2.36 4.35
CA ILE A 493 9.07 -0.90 4.31
C ILE A 493 10.37 -0.38 3.72
N ASN A 494 10.27 0.43 2.65
CA ASN A 494 11.42 0.97 1.92
C ASN A 494 12.45 -0.12 1.56
N GLU A 495 11.98 -1.22 0.97
CA GLU A 495 12.79 -2.39 0.60
C GLU A 495 13.45 -3.16 1.75
N GLN A 496 13.30 -2.73 3.01
CA GLN A 496 13.84 -3.42 4.18
C GLN A 496 12.74 -4.24 4.88
N TRP A 497 13.11 -5.42 5.41
CA TRP A 497 12.20 -6.28 6.17
C TRP A 497 12.33 -6.11 7.68
N TYR A 498 11.17 -6.13 8.33
CA TYR A 498 11.05 -6.05 9.79
C TYR A 498 10.16 -7.18 10.28
N LYS A 499 10.67 -7.97 11.22
CA LYS A 499 9.91 -8.97 11.97
C LYS A 499 9.25 -8.29 13.17
N CYS A 500 7.92 -8.28 13.19
CA CYS A 500 7.08 -7.85 14.30
C CYS A 500 6.58 -9.08 15.07
N ASP A 501 7.14 -9.26 16.26
CA ASP A 501 6.85 -10.33 17.20
C ASP A 501 6.28 -9.70 18.49
N ASP A 502 4.98 -9.44 18.46
CA ASP A 502 4.28 -8.64 19.47
C ASP A 502 5.01 -7.31 19.76
N ALA A 503 5.55 -7.16 20.97
CA ALA A 503 6.23 -5.96 21.43
C ALA A 503 7.59 -5.74 20.76
N TRP A 504 8.17 -6.78 20.18
CA TRP A 504 9.51 -6.78 19.64
C TRP A 504 9.48 -6.56 18.13
N VAL A 505 10.24 -5.57 17.67
CA VAL A 505 10.44 -5.31 16.25
C VAL A 505 11.91 -5.39 15.95
N THR A 506 12.28 -6.24 14.99
CA THR A 506 13.67 -6.45 14.59
C THR A 506 13.80 -6.42 13.07
N GLU A 507 14.86 -5.81 12.57
CA GLU A 507 15.22 -5.90 11.15
C GLU A 507 15.69 -7.32 10.81
N VAL A 508 15.30 -7.82 9.63
CA VAL A 508 15.67 -9.15 9.15
C VAL A 508 16.01 -9.12 7.67
N ASP A 509 16.77 -10.11 7.21
CA ASP A 509 17.14 -10.26 5.81
C ASP A 509 16.05 -10.96 4.98
N ASP A 510 16.12 -10.77 3.66
CA ASP A 510 15.26 -11.39 2.66
C ASP A 510 15.15 -12.92 2.83
N GLU A 511 16.28 -13.59 3.12
CA GLU A 511 16.36 -15.05 3.24
C GLU A 511 15.51 -15.57 4.40
N VAL A 512 15.48 -14.84 5.51
CA VAL A 512 14.67 -15.20 6.70
C VAL A 512 13.19 -15.18 6.34
N VAL A 513 12.76 -14.15 5.62
CA VAL A 513 11.36 -13.99 5.21
C VAL A 513 10.99 -15.04 4.16
N ARG A 514 11.87 -15.31 3.19
CA ARG A 514 11.65 -16.35 2.17
C ARG A 514 11.59 -17.75 2.75
N ALA A 515 12.34 -18.05 3.82
CA ALA A 515 12.31 -19.34 4.48
C ALA A 515 11.07 -19.54 5.38
N SER A 516 10.34 -18.46 5.69
CA SER A 516 9.24 -18.46 6.63
C SER A 516 8.00 -19.24 6.13
N GLN A 517 7.21 -19.77 7.07
CA GLN A 517 5.99 -20.53 6.76
C GLN A 517 4.78 -19.60 6.65
N ILE A 518 4.53 -19.10 5.45
CA ILE A 518 3.45 -18.14 5.22
C ILE A 518 2.08 -18.71 5.54
N TYR A 519 1.26 -17.95 6.26
CA TYR A 519 -0.15 -18.25 6.53
C TYR A 519 -1.06 -17.28 5.77
N LEU A 520 -0.84 -15.98 5.96
CA LEU A 520 -1.43 -14.90 5.16
C LEU A 520 -0.32 -14.12 4.48
N VAL A 521 -0.52 -13.73 3.23
CA VAL A 521 0.40 -12.84 2.52
C VAL A 521 -0.38 -11.71 1.85
N PHE A 522 0.12 -10.49 2.03
CA PHE A 522 -0.49 -9.28 1.53
C PHE A 522 0.40 -8.65 0.48
N TYR A 523 -0.17 -8.44 -0.70
CA TYR A 523 0.46 -7.70 -1.77
C TYR A 523 -0.28 -6.41 -2.07
N VAL A 524 0.46 -5.35 -2.41
CA VAL A 524 -0.09 -4.09 -2.90
C VAL A 524 0.11 -3.99 -4.41
N GLN A 525 -0.89 -3.48 -5.11
CA GLN A 525 -0.83 -3.26 -6.55
C GLN A 525 0.21 -2.18 -6.87
N LYS A 526 1.15 -2.48 -7.77
CA LYS A 526 2.05 -1.47 -8.32
C LYS A 526 1.29 -0.53 -9.24
N PRO A 527 1.58 0.77 -9.29
CA PRO A 527 1.09 1.60 -10.39
C PRO A 527 1.61 1.04 -11.71
N SER A 528 0.76 0.98 -12.75
CA SER A 528 1.14 0.53 -14.08
C SER A 528 2.24 1.47 -14.60
N SER A 529 3.42 0.91 -14.90
CA SER A 529 4.53 1.63 -15.52
C SER A 529 4.22 1.86 -17.00
N GLY A 530 3.23 2.72 -17.27
CA GLY A 530 2.85 3.19 -18.62
C GLY A 530 3.77 4.29 -19.16
N HIS A 531 4.80 4.69 -18.42
CA HIS A 531 5.94 5.45 -18.94
C HIS A 531 7.23 4.81 -18.45
N LYS A 532 7.98 4.21 -19.38
CA LYS A 532 9.41 3.93 -19.20
C LYS A 532 10.11 5.27 -18.98
N SER A 533 10.28 5.67 -17.72
CA SER A 533 11.39 6.54 -17.34
C SER A 533 12.51 5.62 -16.87
N SER A 534 13.69 5.90 -17.41
CA SER A 534 14.93 5.13 -17.30
C SER A 534 15.20 4.61 -15.89
N GLU A 535 15.64 3.36 -15.84
CA GLU A 535 16.15 2.67 -14.66
C GLU A 535 17.20 3.49 -13.90
N ASP A 536 17.20 3.30 -12.59
CA ASP A 536 18.18 3.75 -11.62
C ASP A 536 19.62 3.47 -12.09
N VAL A 537 20.41 4.52 -12.28
CA VAL A 537 21.88 4.43 -12.15
C VAL A 537 22.22 4.99 -10.77
N GLY A 538 22.19 4.11 -9.77
CA GLY A 538 22.76 4.35 -8.47
C GLY A 538 24.26 4.61 -8.57
N CYS A 539 24.68 5.68 -7.89
CA CYS A 539 26.05 6.17 -7.80
C CYS A 539 27.00 5.11 -7.22
N HIS A 540 27.83 4.49 -8.06
CA HIS A 540 29.09 3.91 -7.62
C HIS A 540 30.22 4.93 -7.84
N LEU A 541 30.77 5.43 -6.73
CA LEU A 541 32.06 6.10 -6.70
C LEU A 541 33.10 5.22 -7.41
N ARG A 542 33.65 5.69 -8.54
CA ARG A 542 34.93 5.21 -9.03
C ARG A 542 36.00 6.23 -8.63
N SER A 543 36.91 5.76 -7.80
CA SER A 543 38.20 6.36 -7.50
C SER A 543 38.98 6.64 -8.78
N SER A 544 39.57 7.84 -8.82
CA SER A 544 40.45 8.34 -9.87
C SER A 544 41.67 7.43 -10.09
N PRO A 545 42.12 7.18 -11.33
CA PRO A 545 43.49 6.84 -11.60
C PRO A 545 44.29 8.12 -11.86
N SER A 546 45.31 8.34 -11.03
CA SER A 546 46.47 9.16 -11.35
C SER A 546 47.21 8.58 -12.55
N GLY A 547 47.64 9.43 -13.48
CA GLY A 547 48.46 9.00 -14.61
C GLY A 547 48.61 10.11 -15.64
N ASP A 548 49.60 10.97 -15.41
CA ASP A 548 50.02 12.03 -16.31
C ASP A 548 50.40 11.51 -17.71
N SER A 549 50.10 12.39 -18.66
CA SER A 549 50.51 12.51 -20.05
C SER A 549 51.85 11.86 -20.46
N PHE A 550 51.83 11.15 -21.61
CA PHE A 550 52.88 11.27 -22.61
C PHE A 550 52.30 11.31 -24.02
N VAL A 551 52.76 12.30 -24.77
CA VAL A 551 52.34 12.75 -26.10
C VAL A 551 52.90 11.84 -27.20
N SER A 552 52.17 11.71 -28.31
CA SER A 552 52.78 11.45 -29.63
C SER A 552 52.10 12.31 -30.69
N ILE A 553 52.91 13.21 -31.28
CA ILE A 553 52.56 14.11 -32.36
C ILE A 553 52.58 13.34 -33.68
N ALA A 554 51.58 13.57 -34.52
CA ALA A 554 51.62 13.20 -35.93
C ALA A 554 52.45 14.23 -36.71
N GLY A 555 53.42 13.73 -37.48
CA GLY A 555 54.03 14.44 -38.61
C GLY A 555 54.07 13.47 -39.79
N CYS A 556 53.24 13.74 -40.79
CA CYS A 556 53.40 13.17 -42.12
C CYS A 556 54.57 13.85 -42.84
N CYS A 557 55.17 13.08 -43.77
CA CYS A 557 56.28 13.36 -44.67
C CYS A 557 57.67 13.00 -44.13
#